data_AF-A0A5P9WGE6-F1
#
_entry.id   AF-A0A5P9WGE6-F1
#
_cell.length_a   1.000
_cell.length_b   1.000
_cell.length_c   1.000
_cell.angle_alpha   90.00
_cell.angle_beta   90.00
_cell.angle_gamma   90.00
#
_symmetry.space_group_name_H-M   'P 1'
#
loop_
_entity.id
_entity.type
_entity.pdbx_description
1 polymer ?
#
loop_
_entity_poly.entity_id
_entity_poly.type
_entity_poly.pdbx_seq_one_letter_code
_entity_poly.pdbx_strand_id
1 'polypeptide(L)'
;MTTNQPAARARTAEPQLMLRRLLALDAAVTGANAFAYLAFSGPLGRFLGAGSGLLLGLGAFFAVYAGCVALLAARTRPPALGVRAVVDANLAWTAVSFVALVLWLTPTTAGAVWTVLQALTVAGFALLQYAALNGSPRGVIAKSGSPR
;
A
#
# COMPACT_ATOMS: atom_id res chain seq x y z
N MET A 1 2.88 23.35 -35.50
CA MET A 1 2.86 23.55 -34.03
C MET A 1 1.45 23.21 -33.55
N THR A 2 1.32 22.57 -32.37
CA THR A 2 0.08 22.29 -31.59
C THR A 2 -1.00 21.33 -32.14
N THR A 3 -0.88 20.01 -31.89
CA THR A 3 -2.06 19.10 -31.88
C THR A 3 -1.97 17.79 -31.07
N ASN A 4 -1.08 17.66 -30.06
CA ASN A 4 -1.01 16.42 -29.25
C ASN A 4 -1.37 16.59 -27.75
N GLN A 5 -1.80 17.77 -27.31
CA GLN A 5 -2.08 18.06 -25.89
C GLN A 5 -3.28 17.31 -25.26
N PRO A 6 -4.43 17.11 -25.93
CA PRO A 6 -5.56 16.42 -25.30
C PRO A 6 -5.29 14.92 -25.12
N ALA A 7 -4.73 14.27 -26.14
CA ALA A 7 -4.38 12.85 -26.10
C ALA A 7 -3.30 12.54 -25.05
N ALA A 8 -2.32 13.44 -24.87
CA ALA A 8 -1.28 13.29 -23.84
C ALA A 8 -1.83 13.46 -22.41
N ARG A 9 -2.76 14.42 -22.18
CA ARG A 9 -3.41 14.59 -20.87
C ARG A 9 -4.25 13.39 -20.48
N ALA A 10 -5.09 12.89 -21.40
CA ALA A 10 -5.94 11.73 -21.16
C ALA A 10 -5.11 10.49 -20.76
N ARG A 11 -3.99 10.26 -21.45
CA ARG A 11 -3.07 9.13 -21.19
C ARG A 11 -2.42 9.19 -19.80
N THR A 12 -2.22 10.38 -19.24
CA THR A 12 -1.67 10.55 -17.89
C THR A 12 -2.73 10.63 -16.79
N ALA A 13 -3.98 10.95 -17.13
CA ALA A 13 -5.05 11.10 -16.17
C ALA A 13 -5.54 9.74 -15.62
N GLU A 14 -5.64 8.72 -16.49
CA GLU A 14 -6.07 7.38 -16.07
C GLU A 14 -5.11 6.70 -15.07
N PRO A 15 -3.78 6.65 -15.30
CA PRO A 15 -2.84 6.07 -14.33
C PRO A 15 -2.84 6.81 -12.99
N GLN A 16 -2.96 8.14 -13.01
CA GLN A 16 -2.99 8.97 -11.80
C GLN A 16 -4.27 8.75 -11.00
N LEU A 17 -5.42 8.60 -11.68
CA LEU A 17 -6.69 8.27 -11.03
C LEU A 17 -6.65 6.86 -10.43
N MET A 18 -6.10 5.89 -11.15
CA MET A 18 -5.92 4.52 -10.65
C MET A 18 -5.04 4.49 -9.40
N LEU A 19 -3.89 5.17 -9.45
CA LEU A 19 -2.97 5.25 -8.32
C LEU A 19 -3.64 5.86 -7.08
N ARG A 20 -4.42 6.93 -7.26
CA ARG A 20 -5.18 7.55 -6.16
C ARG A 20 -6.21 6.60 -5.56
N ARG A 21 -6.92 5.82 -6.39
CA ARG A 21 -7.87 4.81 -5.92
C ARG A 21 -7.18 3.69 -5.12
N LEU A 22 -6.01 3.23 -5.59
CA LEU A 22 -5.23 2.22 -4.89
C LEU A 22 -4.71 2.73 -3.55
N LEU A 23 -4.21 3.96 -3.48
CA LEU A 23 -3.80 4.59 -2.21
C LEU A 23 -4.99 4.78 -1.27
N ALA A 24 -6.15 5.22 -1.78
CA ALA A 24 -7.35 5.37 -0.97
C ALA A 24 -7.84 4.02 -0.42
N LEU A 25 -7.80 2.96 -1.24
CA LEU A 25 -8.18 1.62 -0.82
C LEU A 25 -7.21 1.04 0.22
N ASP A 26 -5.91 1.21 0.04
CA ASP A 26 -4.88 0.84 1.02
C ASP A 26 -5.13 1.57 2.36
N ALA A 27 -5.32 2.89 2.32
CA ALA A 27 -5.63 3.66 3.52
C ALA A 27 -6.92 3.21 4.21
N ALA A 28 -7.98 2.88 3.44
CA ALA A 28 -9.25 2.42 4.00
C ALA A 28 -9.11 1.04 4.66
N VAL A 29 -8.45 0.09 4.00
CA VAL A 29 -8.22 -1.27 4.53
C VAL A 29 -7.33 -1.19 5.77
N THR A 30 -6.23 -0.45 5.71
CA THR A 30 -5.31 -0.28 6.84
C THR A 30 -5.98 0.46 7.99
N GLY A 31 -6.79 1.49 7.71
CA GLY A 31 -7.55 2.24 8.71
C GLY A 31 -8.63 1.40 9.39
N ALA A 32 -9.36 0.56 8.64
CA ALA A 32 -10.32 -0.38 9.22
C ALA A 32 -9.64 -1.39 10.16
N ASN A 33 -8.47 -1.89 9.77
CA ASN A 33 -7.67 -2.80 10.59
C ASN A 33 -7.12 -2.09 11.84
N ALA A 34 -6.64 -0.85 11.70
CA ALA A 34 -6.22 -0.01 12.81
C ALA A 34 -7.34 0.18 13.84
N PHE A 35 -8.53 0.54 13.35
CA PHE A 35 -9.72 0.69 14.18
C PHE A 35 -10.07 -0.60 14.91
N ALA A 36 -10.05 -1.74 14.22
CA ALA A 36 -10.32 -3.03 14.83
C ALA A 36 -9.34 -3.33 15.98
N TYR A 37 -8.05 -3.08 15.78
CA TYR A 37 -7.03 -3.31 16.81
C TYR A 37 -7.13 -2.34 17.98
N LEU A 38 -7.44 -1.07 17.72
CA LEU A 38 -7.61 -0.08 18.78
C LEU A 38 -8.87 -0.34 19.63
N ALA A 39 -10.00 -0.62 18.98
CA ALA A 39 -11.28 -0.80 19.66
C ALA A 39 -11.43 -2.18 20.31
N PHE A 40 -10.82 -3.22 19.73
CA PHE A 40 -11.03 -4.62 20.13
C PHE A 40 -9.74 -5.37 20.45
N SER A 41 -8.66 -4.67 20.84
CA SER A 41 -7.35 -5.26 21.20
C SER A 41 -7.45 -6.45 22.17
N GLY A 42 -8.32 -6.38 23.17
CA GLY A 42 -8.51 -7.44 24.16
C GLY A 42 -9.07 -8.74 23.54
N PRO A 43 -10.31 -8.72 22.99
CA PRO A 43 -10.90 -9.89 22.32
C PRO A 43 -10.06 -10.42 21.16
N LEU A 44 -9.54 -9.53 20.30
CA LEU A 44 -8.69 -9.93 19.17
C LEU A 44 -7.37 -10.53 19.64
N GLY A 45 -6.78 -10.01 20.73
CA GLY A 45 -5.54 -10.56 21.29
C GLY A 45 -5.70 -12.01 21.70
N ARG A 46 -6.80 -12.33 22.40
CA ARG A 46 -7.13 -13.72 22.78
C ARG A 46 -7.37 -14.61 21.56
N PHE A 47 -8.08 -14.10 20.56
CA PHE A 47 -8.42 -14.88 19.35
C PHE A 47 -7.18 -15.16 18.49
N LEU A 48 -6.34 -14.16 18.28
CA LEU A 48 -5.13 -14.25 17.44
C LEU A 48 -3.93 -14.86 18.19
N GLY A 49 -4.01 -15.01 19.52
CA GLY A 49 -2.87 -15.41 20.34
C GLY A 49 -1.78 -14.35 20.42
N ALA A 50 -2.17 -13.07 20.37
CA ALA A 50 -1.27 -11.92 20.44
C ALA A 50 -1.56 -11.09 21.69
N GLY A 51 -0.52 -10.48 22.27
CA GLY A 51 -0.69 -9.58 23.41
C GLY A 51 -1.60 -8.39 23.03
N SER A 52 -2.57 -8.06 23.88
CA SER A 52 -3.47 -6.92 23.64
C SER A 52 -2.72 -5.59 23.55
N GLY A 53 -1.65 -5.41 24.32
CA GLY A 53 -0.77 -4.24 24.22
C GLY A 53 -0.05 -4.15 22.87
N LEU A 54 0.38 -5.29 22.31
CA LEU A 54 0.97 -5.35 20.97
C LEU A 54 -0.08 -4.94 19.92
N LEU A 55 -1.30 -5.48 19.98
CA LEU A 55 -2.36 -5.11 19.05
C LEU A 55 -2.71 -3.62 19.17
N LEU A 56 -2.78 -3.07 20.38
CA LEU A 56 -3.05 -1.65 20.57
C LEU A 56 -1.95 -0.78 19.93
N GLY A 57 -0.68 -1.13 20.15
CA GLY A 57 0.46 -0.45 19.52
C GLY A 57 0.44 -0.53 17.99
N LEU A 58 0.15 -1.72 17.45
CA LEU A 58 -0.02 -1.94 16.02
C LEU A 58 -1.18 -1.12 15.44
N GLY A 59 -2.31 -1.07 16.16
CA GLY A 59 -3.47 -0.27 15.77
C GLY A 59 -3.14 1.22 15.70
N ALA A 60 -2.41 1.75 16.68
CA ALA A 60 -1.98 3.15 16.67
C ALA A 60 -1.02 3.45 15.51
N PHE A 61 -0.04 2.56 15.26
CA PHE A 61 0.88 2.67 14.14
C PHE A 61 0.15 2.65 12.79
N PHE A 62 -0.80 1.72 12.61
CA PHE A 62 -1.61 1.63 11.38
C PHE A 62 -2.52 2.84 11.20
N ALA A 63 -3.05 3.43 12.26
CA ALA A 63 -3.85 4.64 12.16
C ALA A 63 -3.03 5.82 11.61
N VAL A 64 -1.79 6.00 12.10
CA VAL A 64 -0.87 7.03 11.60
C VAL A 64 -0.53 6.77 10.14
N TYR A 65 -0.15 5.53 9.81
CA TYR A 65 0.19 5.14 8.44
C TYR A 65 -0.98 5.38 7.48
N ALA A 66 -2.18 4.88 7.82
CA ALA A 66 -3.39 5.08 7.02
C ALA A 66 -3.71 6.56 6.82
N GLY A 67 -3.51 7.39 7.85
CA GLY A 67 -3.62 8.85 7.73
C GLY A 67 -2.64 9.43 6.70
N CYS A 68 -1.36 9.06 6.76
CA CYS A 68 -0.36 9.49 5.78
C CYS A 68 -0.72 9.07 4.35
N VAL A 69 -1.15 7.82 4.15
CA VAL A 69 -1.55 7.31 2.83
C VAL A 69 -2.83 8.00 2.32
N ALA A 70 -3.81 8.26 3.19
CA ALA A 70 -5.01 9.01 2.84
C ALA A 70 -4.69 10.44 2.39
N LEU A 71 -3.76 11.11 3.08
CA LEU A 71 -3.27 12.44 2.68
C LEU A 71 -2.58 12.41 1.31
N LEU A 72 -1.84 11.34 1.00
CA LEU A 72 -1.27 11.11 -0.33
C LEU A 72 -2.35 10.90 -1.39
N ALA A 73 -3.38 10.11 -1.10
CA ALA A 73 -4.51 9.83 -2.01
C ALA A 73 -5.37 11.08 -2.30
N ALA A 74 -5.50 11.98 -1.32
CA ALA A 74 -6.24 13.23 -1.43
C ALA A 74 -5.60 14.22 -2.43
N ARG A 75 -4.30 14.10 -2.72
CA ARG A 75 -3.62 14.97 -3.67
C ARG A 75 -4.02 14.66 -5.11
N THR A 76 -4.27 15.72 -5.90
CA THR A 76 -4.58 15.62 -7.33
C THR A 76 -3.47 14.95 -8.13
N ARG A 77 -2.22 15.17 -7.72
CA ARG A 77 -1.02 14.49 -8.25
C ARG A 77 -0.17 14.00 -7.07
N PRO A 78 -0.28 12.72 -6.69
CA PRO A 78 0.54 12.16 -5.64
C PRO A 78 2.04 12.26 -6.01
N PRO A 79 2.90 12.78 -5.12
CA PRO A 79 4.34 12.85 -5.37
C PRO A 79 4.93 11.44 -5.46
N ALA A 80 5.70 11.15 -6.53
CA ALA A 80 6.27 9.82 -6.78
C ALA A 80 7.13 9.31 -5.62
N LEU A 81 7.89 10.20 -4.95
CA LEU A 81 8.69 9.85 -3.77
C LEU A 81 7.82 9.38 -2.60
N GLY A 82 6.68 10.05 -2.35
CA GLY A 82 5.77 9.67 -1.28
C GLY A 82 5.11 8.33 -1.54
N VAL A 83 4.68 8.07 -2.78
CA VAL A 83 4.11 6.78 -3.15
C VAL A 83 5.16 5.66 -3.08
N ARG A 84 6.41 5.94 -3.46
CA ARG A 84 7.48 4.95 -3.32
C ARG A 84 7.80 4.63 -1.87
N ALA A 85 7.75 5.62 -0.97
CA ALA A 85 7.87 5.38 0.47
C ALA A 85 6.75 4.47 1.01
N VAL A 86 5.51 4.62 0.52
CA VAL A 86 4.38 3.72 0.86
C VAL A 86 4.66 2.30 0.37
N VAL A 87 5.12 2.14 -0.87
CA VAL A 87 5.51 0.83 -1.43
C VAL A 87 6.61 0.18 -0.58
N ASP A 88 7.69 0.91 -0.29
CA ASP A 88 8.82 0.40 0.48
C ASP A 88 8.40 0.04 1.92
N ALA A 89 7.55 0.86 2.54
CA ALA A 89 6.99 0.57 3.87
C ALA A 89 6.12 -0.68 3.88
N ASN A 90 5.23 -0.84 2.89
CA ASN A 90 4.39 -2.03 2.75
C ASN A 90 5.24 -3.30 2.53
N LEU A 91 6.27 -3.24 1.69
CA LEU A 91 7.18 -4.37 1.47
C LEU A 91 7.98 -4.72 2.73
N ALA A 92 8.50 -3.71 3.43
CA ALA A 92 9.19 -3.92 4.71
C ALA A 92 8.26 -4.53 5.75
N TRP A 93 7.00 -4.06 5.82
CA TRP A 93 5.99 -4.60 6.71
C TRP A 93 5.66 -6.06 6.42
N THR A 94 5.51 -6.41 5.13
CA THR A 94 5.33 -7.80 4.69
C THR A 94 6.51 -8.67 5.17
N ALA A 95 7.75 -8.24 4.94
CA ALA A 95 8.93 -8.99 5.35
C ALA A 95 9.00 -9.17 6.88
N VAL A 96 8.79 -8.09 7.64
CA VAL A 96 8.74 -8.12 9.11
C VAL A 96 7.63 -9.04 9.61
N SER A 97 6.46 -9.08 8.95
CA SER A 97 5.35 -9.95 9.34
C SER A 97 5.71 -11.43 9.23
N PHE A 98 6.38 -11.83 8.14
CA PHE A 98 6.86 -13.21 7.99
C PHE A 98 8.00 -13.54 8.97
N VAL A 99 8.95 -12.63 9.14
CA VAL A 99 10.04 -12.80 10.13
C VAL A 99 9.47 -12.95 11.54
N ALA A 100 8.49 -12.12 11.90
CA ALA A 100 7.82 -12.18 13.20
C ALA A 100 7.13 -13.52 13.41
N LEU A 101 6.43 -14.07 12.41
CA LEU A 101 5.79 -15.38 12.51
C LEU A 101 6.79 -16.53 12.71
N VAL A 102 7.98 -16.44 12.12
CA VAL A 102 8.98 -17.52 12.18
C VAL A 102 9.86 -17.42 13.42
N LEU A 103 10.19 -16.19 13.86
CA LEU A 103 11.23 -15.96 14.87
C LEU A 103 10.73 -15.46 16.22
N TRP A 104 9.57 -14.78 16.28
CA TRP A 104 9.20 -13.99 17.47
C TRP A 104 7.81 -14.29 18.03
N LEU A 105 6.84 -14.61 17.18
CA LEU A 105 5.44 -14.76 17.55
C LEU A 105 5.06 -16.23 17.54
N THR A 106 4.30 -16.63 18.56
CA THR A 106 3.62 -17.94 18.64
C THR A 106 2.10 -17.71 18.65
N PRO A 107 1.51 -17.24 17.53
CA PRO A 107 0.09 -16.95 17.47
C PRO A 107 -0.73 -18.25 17.47
N THR A 108 -2.04 -18.14 17.64
CA THR A 108 -2.96 -19.24 17.31
C THR A 108 -2.92 -19.53 15.81
N THR A 109 -3.43 -20.68 15.37
CA THR A 109 -3.59 -20.98 13.94
C THR A 109 -4.36 -19.87 13.21
N ALA A 110 -5.42 -19.34 13.84
CA ALA A 110 -6.18 -18.21 13.32
C ALA A 110 -5.32 -16.94 13.20
N GLY A 111 -4.49 -16.65 14.21
CA GLY A 111 -3.56 -15.52 14.17
C GLY A 111 -2.48 -15.66 13.10
N ALA A 112 -1.94 -16.86 12.88
CA ALA A 112 -0.98 -17.14 11.82
C ALA A 112 -1.60 -16.90 10.44
N VAL A 113 -2.77 -17.49 10.17
CA VAL A 113 -3.50 -17.31 8.91
C VAL A 113 -3.83 -15.84 8.68
N TRP A 114 -4.31 -15.14 9.71
CA TRP A 114 -4.63 -13.72 9.63
C TRP A 114 -3.40 -12.86 9.32
N THR A 115 -2.27 -13.13 9.97
CA THR A 115 -1.01 -12.40 9.73
C THR A 115 -0.51 -12.60 8.31
N VAL A 116 -0.54 -13.84 7.79
CA VAL A 116 -0.17 -14.13 6.39
C VAL A 116 -1.11 -13.42 5.42
N LEU A 117 -2.43 -13.50 5.65
CA LEU A 117 -3.41 -12.84 4.79
C LEU A 117 -3.18 -11.33 4.73
N GLN A 118 -2.99 -10.67 5.88
CA GLN A 118 -2.67 -9.25 5.94
C GLN A 118 -1.36 -8.93 5.20
N ALA A 119 -0.30 -9.71 5.42
CA ALA A 119 1.00 -9.49 4.78
C ALA A 119 0.91 -9.58 3.26
N LEU A 120 0.10 -10.52 2.73
CA LEU A 120 -0.15 -10.67 1.30
C LEU A 120 -1.02 -9.53 0.75
N THR A 121 -2.04 -9.08 1.48
CA THR A 121 -2.84 -7.92 1.08
C THR A 121 -1.97 -6.66 0.95
N VAL A 122 -1.12 -6.39 1.95
CA VAL A 122 -0.19 -5.25 1.97
C VAL A 122 0.82 -5.35 0.81
N ALA A 123 1.37 -6.54 0.56
CA ALA A 123 2.24 -6.77 -0.60
C ALA A 123 1.52 -6.54 -1.93
N GLY A 124 0.27 -6.99 -2.04
CA GLY A 124 -0.58 -6.75 -3.21
C GLY A 124 -0.78 -5.26 -3.49
N PHE A 125 -1.07 -4.45 -2.46
CA PHE A 125 -1.14 -3.00 -2.60
C PHE A 125 0.19 -2.41 -3.06
N ALA A 126 1.31 -2.81 -2.45
CA ALA A 126 2.63 -2.32 -2.84
C ALA A 126 2.93 -2.59 -4.33
N LEU A 127 2.66 -3.80 -4.81
CA LEU A 127 2.87 -4.20 -6.20
C LEU A 127 1.96 -3.41 -7.15
N LEU A 128 0.68 -3.24 -6.82
CA LEU A 128 -0.26 -2.47 -7.64
C LEU A 128 0.10 -0.97 -7.69
N GLN A 129 0.50 -0.38 -6.56
CA GLN A 129 0.96 1.02 -6.50
C GLN A 129 2.26 1.21 -7.29
N TYR A 130 3.20 0.27 -7.18
CA TYR A 130 4.45 0.28 -7.95
C TYR A 130 4.19 0.14 -9.45
N ALA A 131 3.29 -0.76 -9.86
CA ALA A 131 2.91 -0.93 -11.26
C ALA A 131 2.25 0.35 -11.81
N ALA A 132 1.33 0.97 -11.07
CA ALA A 132 0.67 2.20 -11.47
C ALA A 132 1.64 3.39 -11.59
N LEU A 133 2.68 3.45 -10.75
CA LEU A 133 3.76 4.44 -10.86
C LEU A 133 4.61 4.24 -12.11
N ASN A 134 5.00 3.00 -12.41
CA ASN A 134 5.94 2.69 -13.50
C ASN A 134 5.27 2.50 -14.87
N GLY A 135 3.96 2.28 -14.90
CA GLY A 135 3.16 2.15 -16.12
C GLY A 135 2.92 3.46 -16.89
N SER A 136 3.43 4.60 -16.39
CA SER A 136 3.54 5.82 -17.21
C SER A 136 4.52 5.56 -18.35
N PRO A 137 4.12 5.62 -19.64
CA PRO A 137 4.99 5.24 -20.74
C PRO A 137 6.26 6.10 -20.74
N ARG A 138 7.37 5.53 -20.27
CA ARG A 138 8.71 5.99 -20.68
C ARG A 138 8.81 5.68 -22.17
N GLY A 139 9.00 6.73 -22.96
CA GLY A 139 8.94 6.67 -24.41
C GLY A 139 9.79 5.55 -24.99
N VAL A 140 9.11 4.51 -25.47
CA VAL A 140 9.63 3.66 -26.56
C VAL A 140 9.43 4.46 -27.85
N ILE A 141 10.12 5.60 -27.96
CA ILE A 141 10.38 6.29 -29.22
C ILE A 141 11.87 6.67 -29.19
N ALA A 142 12.72 5.65 -29.16
CA ALA A 142 14.13 5.78 -29.45
C ALA A 142 14.58 4.60 -30.34
N LYS A 143 13.84 4.35 -31.43
CA LYS A 143 14.37 3.68 -32.62
C LYS A 143 13.55 4.01 -33.87
N SER A 144 13.58 5.28 -34.26
CA SER A 144 13.41 5.63 -35.68
C SER A 144 14.70 6.31 -36.10
N GLY A 145 15.74 5.50 -36.33
CA GLY A 145 16.86 5.92 -37.15
C GLY A 145 16.35 5.99 -38.58
N SER A 146 16.40 7.19 -39.15
CA SER A 146 15.79 7.56 -40.42
C SER A 146 16.42 6.82 -41.62
N PRO A 147 15.72 6.77 -42.76
CA PRO A 147 16.20 6.17 -43.99
C PRO A 147 17.27 7.04 -44.66
N ARG A 148 18.25 6.40 -45.29
CA ARG A 148 18.92 6.92 -46.48
C ARG A 148 18.84 5.86 -47.56
#